data_AF-A0A0R3TB56-F1
#
_entry.id   AF-A0A0R3TB56-F1
#
_cell.length_a   1.000
_cell.length_b   1.000
_cell.length_c   1.000
_cell.angle_alpha   90.00
_cell.angle_beta   90.00
_cell.angle_gamma   90.00
#
_symmetry.space_group_name_H-M   'P 1'
#
loop_
_entity.id
_entity.type
_entity.pdbx_description
1 polymer ?
#
loop_
_entity_poly.entity_id
_entity_poly.type
_entity_poly.pdbx_seq_one_letter_code
_entity_poly.pdbx_strand_id
1 'polypeptide(L)'
;MTTKVPTKLSWNFKKADWPRFTNLLDNELRTSPLNFNQHPDKLCNDITNIMIRYAKETIPLGTGKIVFWSKHLEELKRKLFWSEHLEELKRKRDALGNTADQTGRTEDVQTWRQQSTVLRQAILQAKRTAFDNFLSNINYQSDSQRTFQQISTIKVIANAL
;
A
#
# COMPACT_ATOMS: atom_id res chain seq x y z
N MET A 1 -2.03 15.15 24.91
CA MET A 1 -0.81 15.18 24.07
C MET A 1 -1.09 14.40 22.80
N THR A 2 -1.15 15.06 21.64
CA THR A 2 -1.42 14.42 20.35
C THR A 2 -0.12 13.90 19.75
N THR A 3 0.02 12.59 19.67
CA THR A 3 1.14 11.92 19.00
C THR A 3 1.04 12.17 17.49
N LYS A 4 1.96 12.97 16.95
CA LYS A 4 2.10 13.16 15.50
C LYS A 4 2.66 11.87 14.90
N VAL A 5 1.84 11.16 14.13
CA VAL A 5 2.27 9.98 13.38
C VAL A 5 3.34 10.41 12.36
N PRO A 6 4.51 9.76 12.28
CA PRO A 6 5.54 10.13 11.33
C PRO A 6 5.03 9.97 9.89
N THR A 7 4.98 11.08 9.15
CA THR A 7 4.60 11.10 7.75
C THR A 7 5.69 10.40 6.95
N LYS A 8 5.36 9.25 6.36
CA LYS A 8 6.29 8.47 5.53
C LYS A 8 6.74 9.32 4.34
N LEU A 9 8.01 9.71 4.32
CA LEU A 9 8.62 10.44 3.19
C LEU A 9 8.63 9.52 1.96
N SER A 10 8.19 10.04 0.82
CA SER A 10 8.23 9.32 -0.45
C SER A 10 9.11 10.05 -1.47
N TRP A 11 9.76 9.26 -2.32
CA TRP A 11 10.62 9.76 -3.38
C TRP A 11 9.79 10.52 -4.43
N ASN A 12 10.16 11.76 -4.76
CA ASN A 12 9.48 12.52 -5.80
C ASN A 12 10.16 12.31 -7.16
N PHE A 13 9.84 11.19 -7.81
CA PHE A 13 10.41 10.82 -9.11
C PHE A 13 10.16 11.84 -10.24
N LYS A 14 9.11 12.68 -10.13
CA LYS A 14 8.82 13.73 -11.13
C LYS A 14 9.83 14.88 -11.09
N LYS A 15 10.51 15.07 -9.96
CA LYS A 15 11.53 16.10 -9.76
C LYS A 15 12.95 15.51 -9.71
N ALA A 16 13.10 14.23 -10.03
CA ALA A 16 14.40 13.57 -10.04
C ALA A 16 15.27 14.12 -11.17
N ASP A 17 16.52 14.43 -10.84
CA ASP A 17 17.55 14.75 -11.82
C ASP A 17 18.17 13.43 -12.33
N TRP A 18 17.46 12.77 -13.24
CA TRP A 18 17.87 11.48 -13.79
C TRP A 18 19.23 11.52 -14.49
N PRO A 19 19.55 12.50 -15.37
CA PRO A 19 20.86 12.56 -16.01
C PRO A 19 22.02 12.61 -15.00
N ARG A 20 21.87 13.40 -13.94
CA ARG A 20 22.87 13.46 -12.87
C ARG A 20 22.97 12.14 -12.10
N PHE A 21 21.84 11.48 -11.82
CA PHE A 21 21.83 10.16 -11.17
C PHE A 21 22.60 9.13 -11.98
N THR A 22 22.33 9.00 -13.27
CA THR A 22 23.01 8.01 -14.12
C THR A 22 24.51 8.29 -14.22
N ASN A 23 24.91 9.56 -14.36
CA ASN A 23 26.33 9.91 -14.44
C ASN A 23 27.09 9.60 -13.15
N LEU A 24 26.50 9.90 -11.99
CA LEU A 24 27.12 9.61 -10.69
C LEU A 24 27.21 8.10 -10.44
N LEU A 25 26.13 7.37 -10.77
CA LEU A 25 26.09 5.92 -10.61
C LEU A 25 27.09 5.22 -11.53
N ASP A 26 27.16 5.60 -12.81
CA ASP A 26 28.10 5.00 -13.78
C ASP A 26 29.56 5.28 -13.39
N ASN A 27 29.88 6.52 -12.98
CA ASN A 27 31.21 6.85 -12.49
C ASN A 27 31.59 6.01 -11.27
N GLU A 28 30.72 5.93 -10.26
CA GLU A 28 30.99 5.18 -9.04
C GLU A 28 31.11 3.68 -9.30
N LEU A 29 30.26 3.09 -10.12
CA LEU A 29 30.34 1.66 -10.44
C LEU A 29 31.63 1.30 -11.20
N ARG A 30 32.18 2.24 -11.98
CA ARG A 30 33.47 2.07 -12.67
C ARG A 30 34.67 2.22 -11.74
N THR A 31 34.60 3.14 -10.77
CA THR A 31 35.73 3.43 -9.87
C THR A 31 35.69 2.63 -8.57
N SER A 32 34.52 2.10 -8.19
CA SER A 32 34.36 1.36 -6.94
C SER A 32 35.08 0.02 -7.00
N PRO A 33 35.75 -0.38 -5.92
CA PRO A 33 36.32 -1.71 -5.78
C PRO A 33 35.21 -2.73 -5.46
N LEU A 34 34.26 -2.91 -6.38
CA LEU A 34 33.27 -3.97 -6.29
C LEU A 34 33.98 -5.31 -6.43
N ASN A 35 33.93 -6.12 -5.39
CA ASN A 35 34.58 -7.42 -5.39
C ASN A 35 33.64 -8.47 -5.99
N PHE A 36 33.80 -8.72 -7.30
CA PHE A 36 33.03 -9.73 -8.03
C PHE A 36 33.28 -11.18 -7.56
N ASN A 37 34.30 -11.41 -6.73
CA ASN A 37 34.58 -12.73 -6.14
C ASN A 37 33.82 -12.96 -4.81
N GLN A 38 33.05 -11.98 -4.32
CA GLN A 38 32.22 -12.14 -3.13
C GLN A 38 30.92 -12.89 -3.43
N HIS A 39 30.26 -13.36 -2.37
CA HIS A 39 28.94 -13.95 -2.45
C HIS A 39 27.96 -13.01 -3.19
N PRO A 40 27.13 -13.53 -4.11
CA PRO A 40 26.23 -12.71 -4.93
C PRO A 40 25.31 -11.81 -4.10
N ASP A 41 24.79 -12.30 -2.98
CA ASP A 41 23.93 -11.47 -2.11
C ASP A 41 24.64 -10.23 -1.55
N LYS A 42 25.93 -10.37 -1.21
CA LYS A 42 26.72 -9.27 -0.68
C LYS A 42 27.01 -8.25 -1.76
N LEU A 43 27.36 -8.72 -2.97
CA LEU A 43 27.54 -7.87 -4.13
C LEU A 43 26.24 -7.12 -4.49
N CYS A 44 25.09 -7.81 -4.48
CA CYS A 44 23.77 -7.20 -4.67
C CYS A 44 23.48 -6.13 -3.62
N ASN A 45 23.81 -6.39 -2.35
CA ASN A 45 23.61 -5.43 -1.26
C ASN A 45 24.50 -4.18 -1.44
N ASP A 46 25.77 -4.37 -1.82
CA ASP A 46 26.70 -3.27 -2.06
C ASP A 46 26.26 -2.39 -3.24
N ILE A 47 25.85 -3.01 -4.34
CA ILE A 47 25.26 -2.29 -5.50
C ILE A 47 23.99 -1.55 -5.09
N THR A 48 23.11 -2.19 -4.32
CA THR A 48 21.87 -1.57 -3.82
C THR A 48 22.17 -0.36 -2.94
N ASN A 49 23.16 -0.45 -2.06
CA ASN A 49 23.56 0.66 -1.19
C ASN A 49 24.11 1.84 -2.00
N ILE A 50 24.90 1.57 -3.04
CA ILE A 50 25.39 2.59 -3.97
C ILE A 50 24.21 3.28 -4.68
N MET A 51 23.26 2.51 -5.21
CA MET A 51 22.06 3.06 -5.86
C MET A 51 21.22 3.93 -4.91
N ILE A 52 20.98 3.46 -3.68
CA ILE A 52 20.21 4.19 -2.67
C ILE A 52 20.91 5.50 -2.28
N ARG A 53 22.24 5.49 -2.17
CA ARG A 53 23.02 6.68 -1.83
C ARG A 53 22.84 7.78 -2.88
N TYR A 54 23.01 7.47 -4.17
CA TYR A 54 22.80 8.48 -5.21
C TYR A 54 21.33 8.84 -5.40
N ALA A 55 20.41 7.91 -5.19
CA ALA A 55 18.99 8.24 -5.21
C ALA A 55 18.63 9.27 -4.13
N LYS A 56 19.24 9.18 -2.94
CA LYS A 56 19.11 10.21 -1.88
C LYS A 56 19.62 11.58 -2.29
N GLU A 57 20.65 11.65 -3.12
CA GLU A 57 21.27 12.91 -3.54
C GLU A 57 20.53 13.57 -4.72
N THR A 58 20.02 12.77 -5.65
CA THR A 58 19.47 13.28 -6.93
C THR A 58 17.96 13.27 -7.00
N ILE A 59 17.29 12.48 -6.16
CA ILE A 59 15.83 12.42 -6.09
C ILE A 59 15.40 13.16 -4.83
N PRO A 60 14.75 14.33 -4.94
CA PRO A 60 14.28 15.03 -3.77
C PRO A 60 13.26 14.17 -3.03
N LEU A 61 13.49 14.00 -1.73
CA LEU A 61 12.49 13.45 -0.82
C LEU A 61 11.37 14.47 -0.73
N GLY A 62 10.19 14.09 -1.22
CA GLY A 62 9.02 14.92 -1.03
C GLY A 62 8.61 14.87 0.44
N THR A 63 8.40 16.04 1.06
CA THR A 63 7.38 16.21 2.13
C THR A 63 5.96 16.11 1.57
N GLY A 64 5.84 15.59 0.35
CA GLY A 64 4.57 15.31 -0.28
C GLY A 64 3.78 14.40 0.64
N LYS A 65 2.73 14.98 1.24
CA LYS A 65 1.45 14.29 1.29
C LYS A 65 1.36 13.47 0.01
N ILE A 66 1.04 12.19 0.11
CA ILE A 66 0.64 11.40 -1.04
C ILE A 66 -0.60 12.10 -1.61
N VAL A 67 -0.40 13.13 -2.45
CA VAL A 67 -1.47 13.85 -3.14
C VAL A 67 -1.80 12.97 -4.34
N PHE A 68 -2.35 11.80 -4.05
CA PHE A 68 -3.06 11.02 -5.05
C PHE A 68 -4.21 10.24 -4.41
N TRP A 69 -4.92 10.90 -3.50
CA TRP A 69 -6.34 10.64 -3.35
C TRP A 69 -6.97 12.02 -3.45
N SER A 70 -7.68 12.29 -4.55
CA SER A 70 -8.51 13.50 -4.59
C SER A 70 -9.46 13.43 -3.38
N LYS A 71 -9.88 14.57 -2.82
CA LYS A 71 -10.89 14.59 -1.74
C LYS A 71 -12.09 13.69 -2.10
N HIS A 72 -12.44 13.64 -3.38
CA HIS A 72 -13.42 12.74 -3.98
C HIS A 72 -13.05 11.25 -3.86
N LEU A 73 -11.80 10.85 -4.10
CA LEU A 73 -11.34 9.47 -3.93
C LEU A 73 -11.31 9.01 -2.46
N GLU A 74 -10.92 9.88 -1.53
CA GLU A 74 -11.03 9.61 -0.08
C GLU A 74 -12.48 9.49 0.35
N GLU A 75 -13.36 10.36 -0.15
CA GLU A 75 -14.78 10.31 0.14
C GLU A 75 -15.46 9.08 -0.49
N LEU A 76 -15.05 8.68 -1.70
CA LEU A 76 -15.46 7.43 -2.34
C LEU A 76 -14.95 6.23 -1.56
N LYS A 77 -13.68 6.19 -1.16
CA LYS A 77 -13.14 5.12 -0.32
C LYS A 77 -13.89 5.05 1.01
N ARG A 78 -14.27 6.19 1.58
CA ARG A 78 -15.11 6.26 2.78
C ARG A 78 -16.50 5.67 2.53
N LYS A 79 -17.18 6.08 1.46
CA LYS A 79 -18.53 5.59 1.10
C LYS A 79 -18.56 4.12 0.69
N LEU A 80 -17.56 3.65 -0.06
CA LEU A 80 -17.45 2.28 -0.57
C LEU A 80 -16.98 1.27 0.50
N PHE A 81 -16.01 1.64 1.33
CA PHE A 81 -15.35 0.70 2.25
C PHE A 81 -15.74 0.87 3.72
N TRP A 82 -16.72 1.72 4.03
CA TRP A 82 -17.30 1.88 5.38
C TRP A 82 -18.82 1.70 5.37
N SER A 83 -19.20 0.53 4.87
CA SER A 83 -20.32 -0.30 5.32
C SER A 83 -20.66 -0.28 6.81
N GLU A 84 -21.88 0.05 7.28
CA GLU A 84 -22.29 -0.33 8.65
C GLU A 84 -22.15 -1.85 8.84
N HIS A 85 -22.57 -2.62 7.84
CA HIS A 85 -22.38 -4.07 7.78
C HIS A 85 -20.90 -4.49 7.82
N LEU A 86 -20.02 -3.79 7.08
CA LEU A 86 -18.59 -4.09 7.06
C LEU A 86 -17.91 -3.74 8.39
N GLU A 87 -18.36 -2.66 9.04
CA GLU A 87 -17.90 -2.26 10.36
C GLU A 87 -18.31 -3.30 11.41
N GLU A 88 -19.54 -3.80 11.35
CA GLU A 88 -20.02 -4.87 12.21
C GLU A 88 -19.19 -6.16 12.03
N LEU A 89 -18.89 -6.57 10.79
CA LEU A 89 -18.05 -7.73 10.51
C LEU A 89 -16.61 -7.56 11.05
N LYS A 90 -16.03 -6.35 10.94
CA LYS A 90 -14.72 -6.04 11.52
C LYS A 90 -14.76 -6.07 13.05
N ARG A 91 -15.78 -5.47 13.66
CA ARG A 91 -15.98 -5.49 15.12
C ARG A 91 -16.12 -6.91 15.65
N LYS A 92 -16.87 -7.77 14.98
CA LYS A 92 -17.01 -9.20 15.32
C LYS A 92 -15.66 -9.92 15.25
N ARG A 93 -14.88 -9.69 14.20
CA ARG A 93 -13.54 -10.28 14.05
C ARG A 93 -12.59 -9.81 15.15
N ASP A 94 -12.58 -8.51 15.45
CA ASP A 94 -11.68 -7.93 16.43
C ASP A 94 -12.07 -8.35 17.86
N ALA A 95 -13.37 -8.43 18.16
CA ALA A 95 -13.87 -8.99 19.42
C ALA A 95 -13.42 -10.45 19.61
N LEU A 96 -13.49 -11.28 18.57
CA LEU A 96 -13.00 -12.66 18.63
C LEU A 96 -11.48 -12.74 18.86
N GLY A 97 -10.71 -11.82 18.28
CA GLY A 97 -9.27 -11.72 18.56
C GLY A 97 -9.00 -11.37 20.02
N ASN A 98 -9.67 -10.33 20.53
CA ASN A 98 -9.53 -9.90 21.92
C ASN A 98 -9.92 -11.01 22.92
N THR A 99 -10.99 -11.76 22.65
CA THR A 99 -11.40 -12.89 23.49
C THR A 99 -10.36 -14.02 23.48
N ALA A 100 -9.81 -14.36 22.30
CA ALA A 100 -8.78 -15.40 22.19
C ALA A 100 -7.49 -15.01 22.94
N ASP A 101 -7.08 -13.74 22.82
CA ASP A 101 -5.89 -13.20 23.49
C ASP A 101 -6.06 -13.15 25.01
N GLN A 102 -7.28 -12.94 25.51
CA GLN A 102 -7.59 -12.91 26.95
C GLN A 102 -7.63 -14.30 27.59
N THR A 103 -8.18 -15.30 26.90
CA THR A 103 -8.41 -16.62 27.51
C THR A 103 -7.18 -17.53 27.46
N GLY A 104 -6.31 -17.38 26.44
CA GLY A 104 -5.06 -18.13 26.33
C GLY A 104 -5.18 -19.65 26.18
N ARG A 105 -6.41 -20.19 26.05
CA ARG A 105 -6.68 -21.61 25.86
C ARG A 105 -6.53 -22.00 24.39
N THR A 106 -5.94 -23.17 24.15
CA THR A 106 -5.70 -23.70 22.80
C THR A 106 -6.98 -23.97 22.01
N GLU A 107 -8.07 -24.35 22.68
CA GLU A 107 -9.39 -24.60 22.07
C GLU A 107 -10.03 -23.30 21.54
N ASP A 108 -9.90 -22.21 22.30
CA ASP A 108 -10.40 -20.89 21.90
C ASP A 108 -9.61 -20.33 20.72
N VAL A 109 -8.30 -20.58 20.66
CA VAL A 109 -7.45 -20.19 19.53
C VAL A 109 -7.83 -20.94 18.25
N GLN A 110 -8.16 -22.24 18.33
CA GLN A 110 -8.62 -23.00 17.16
C GLN A 110 -9.98 -22.49 16.66
N THR A 111 -10.92 -22.25 17.58
CA THR A 111 -12.23 -21.68 17.26
C THR A 111 -12.11 -20.29 16.63
N TRP A 112 -11.21 -19.45 17.17
CA TRP A 112 -10.89 -18.14 16.59
C TRP A 112 -10.34 -18.23 15.17
N ARG A 113 -9.42 -19.16 14.89
CA ARG A 113 -8.85 -19.32 13.53
C ARG A 113 -9.92 -19.71 12.52
N GLN A 114 -10.83 -20.61 12.89
CA GLN A 114 -11.94 -21.04 12.04
C GLN A 114 -12.90 -19.87 11.78
N GLN A 115 -13.37 -19.19 12.83
CA GLN A 115 -14.31 -18.08 12.72
C GLN A 115 -13.68 -16.85 12.03
N SER A 116 -12.40 -16.56 12.29
CA SER A 116 -11.68 -15.48 11.62
C SER A 116 -11.55 -15.75 10.13
N THR A 117 -11.44 -17.00 9.68
CA THR A 117 -11.36 -17.32 8.25
C THR A 117 -12.70 -17.02 7.56
N VAL A 118 -13.80 -17.45 8.17
CA VAL A 118 -15.17 -17.16 7.68
C VAL A 118 -15.42 -15.65 7.64
N LEU A 119 -15.06 -14.92 8.70
CA LEU A 119 -15.22 -13.46 8.74
C LEU A 119 -14.33 -12.73 7.73
N ARG A 120 -13.10 -13.20 7.48
CA ARG A 120 -12.24 -12.64 6.43
C ARG A 120 -12.87 -12.80 5.05
N GLN A 121 -13.43 -13.98 4.76
CA GLN A 121 -14.13 -14.22 3.50
C GLN A 121 -15.38 -13.34 3.37
N ALA A 122 -16.20 -13.24 4.41
CA ALA A 122 -17.37 -12.35 4.43
C ALA A 122 -16.99 -10.88 4.23
N ILE A 123 -15.90 -10.41 4.86
CA ILE A 123 -15.37 -9.06 4.68
C ILE A 123 -14.91 -8.83 3.23
N LEU A 124 -14.24 -9.80 2.62
CA LEU A 124 -13.81 -9.70 1.22
C LEU A 124 -15.01 -9.67 0.28
N GLN A 125 -16.01 -10.52 0.51
CA GLN A 125 -17.22 -10.57 -0.29
C GLN A 125 -18.03 -9.27 -0.16
N ALA A 126 -18.24 -8.77 1.06
CA ALA A 126 -18.92 -7.50 1.31
C ALA A 126 -18.22 -6.32 0.61
N LYS A 127 -16.88 -6.28 0.62
CA LYS A 127 -16.11 -5.28 -0.12
C LYS A 127 -16.30 -5.39 -1.64
N ARG A 128 -16.31 -6.62 -2.19
CA ARG A 128 -16.56 -6.84 -3.62
C ARG A 128 -17.97 -6.39 -4.00
N THR A 129 -18.99 -6.83 -3.27
CA THR A 129 -20.38 -6.41 -3.53
C THR A 129 -20.56 -4.90 -3.45
N ALA A 130 -19.94 -4.23 -2.46
CA ALA A 130 -19.98 -2.77 -2.37
C ALA A 130 -19.30 -2.09 -3.56
N PHE A 131 -18.20 -2.65 -4.04
CA PHE A 131 -17.50 -2.16 -5.23
C PHE A 131 -18.31 -2.41 -6.51
N ASP A 132 -18.94 -3.57 -6.66
CA ASP A 132 -19.77 -3.90 -7.82
C ASP A 132 -21.00 -3.00 -7.90
N ASN A 133 -21.66 -2.75 -6.76
CA ASN A 133 -22.77 -1.79 -6.65
C ASN A 133 -22.35 -0.34 -6.97
N PHE A 134 -21.12 0.02 -6.61
CA PHE A 134 -20.58 1.32 -7.00
C PHE A 134 -20.34 1.40 -8.51
N LEU A 135 -19.76 0.35 -9.11
CA LEU A 135 -19.54 0.29 -10.55
C LEU A 135 -20.86 0.34 -11.34
N SER A 136 -21.92 -0.31 -10.85
CA SER A 136 -23.23 -0.28 -11.53
C SER A 136 -23.89 1.10 -11.49
N ASN A 137 -23.52 1.97 -10.54
CA ASN A 137 -24.11 3.30 -10.37
C ASN A 137 -23.33 4.41 -11.09
N ILE A 138 -22.19 4.12 -11.74
CA ILE A 138 -21.41 5.10 -12.47
C ILE A 138 -22.04 5.37 -13.84
N ASN A 139 -22.34 6.63 -14.14
CA ASN A 139 -22.88 7.02 -15.44
C ASN A 139 -21.74 7.45 -16.38
N TYR A 140 -21.49 6.63 -17.40
CA TYR A 140 -20.41 6.83 -18.36
C TYR A 140 -20.51 8.16 -19.12
N GLN A 141 -21.70 8.71 -19.32
CA GLN A 141 -21.87 9.96 -20.08
C GLN A 141 -21.51 11.21 -19.25
N SER A 142 -21.75 11.21 -17.93
CA SER A 142 -21.47 12.36 -17.05
C SER A 142 -20.11 12.32 -16.36
N ASP A 143 -19.57 11.12 -16.11
CA ASP A 143 -18.35 10.91 -15.29
C ASP A 143 -17.07 10.69 -16.13
N SER A 144 -17.14 10.92 -17.45
CA SER A 144 -16.26 10.30 -18.43
C SER A 144 -14.78 10.74 -18.38
N GLN A 145 -13.95 9.75 -18.70
CA GLN A 145 -12.49 9.78 -18.87
C GLN A 145 -11.65 9.82 -17.59
N ARG A 146 -11.77 10.85 -16.74
CA ARG A 146 -10.88 10.99 -15.57
C ARG A 146 -11.20 9.96 -14.48
N THR A 147 -12.48 9.70 -14.25
CA THR A 147 -12.96 8.69 -13.30
C THR A 147 -12.62 7.28 -13.79
N PHE A 148 -12.64 7.04 -15.11
CA PHE A 148 -12.32 5.75 -15.70
C PHE A 148 -10.83 5.38 -15.56
N GLN A 149 -9.90 6.33 -15.81
CA GLN A 149 -8.46 6.14 -15.57
C GLN A 149 -8.14 5.92 -14.09
N GLN A 150 -8.92 6.52 -13.18
CA GLN A 150 -8.78 6.31 -11.75
C GLN A 150 -9.31 4.95 -11.31
N ILE A 151 -10.45 4.49 -11.85
CA ILE A 151 -11.03 3.17 -11.57
C ILE A 151 -10.13 2.04 -12.10
N SER A 152 -9.54 2.17 -13.29
CA SER A 152 -8.62 1.17 -13.81
C SER A 152 -7.39 1.01 -12.90
N THR A 153 -6.87 2.12 -12.37
CA THR A 153 -5.78 2.12 -11.39
C THR A 153 -6.21 1.43 -10.08
N ILE A 154 -7.43 1.68 -9.59
CA ILE A 154 -7.95 1.06 -8.36
C ILE A 154 -8.19 -0.44 -8.54
N LYS A 155 -8.71 -0.88 -9.69
CA LYS A 155 -8.92 -2.32 -10.00
C LYS A 155 -7.61 -3.10 -9.96
N VAL A 156 -6.52 -2.55 -10.50
CA VAL A 156 -5.19 -3.18 -10.45
C VAL A 156 -4.71 -3.35 -9.00
N ILE A 157 -4.93 -2.34 -8.15
CA ILE A 157 -4.51 -2.38 -6.74
C ILE A 157 -5.37 -3.35 -5.92
N ALA A 158 -6.69 -3.38 -6.16
CA ALA A 158 -7.61 -4.25 -5.44
C ALA A 158 -7.40 -5.74 -5.73
N ASN A 159 -6.87 -6.08 -6.91
CA ASN A 159 -6.53 -7.46 -7.28
C ASN A 159 -5.12 -7.89 -6.81
N ALA A 160 -4.29 -6.94 -6.39
CA ALA A 160 -2.94 -7.18 -5.89
C ALA A 160 -2.86 -7.33 -4.35
N LEU A 161 -3.98 -7.16 -3.66
CA LEU A 161 -4.14 -7.29 -2.20
C LEU A 161 -5.02 -8.50 -1.85
#